data_AF-A0A4V6AB66-F1
#
_entry.id   AF-A0A4V6AB66-F1
#
_cell.length_a   1.000
_cell.length_b   1.000
_cell.length_c   1.000
_cell.angle_alpha   90.00
_cell.angle_beta   90.00
_cell.angle_gamma   90.00
#
_symmetry.space_group_name_H-M   'P 1'
#
loop_
_entity.id
_entity.type
_entity.pdbx_description
1 polymer ?
#
loop_
_entity_poly.entity_id
_entity_poly.type
_entity_poly.pdbx_seq_one_letter_code
_entity_poly.pdbx_strand_id
1 'polypeptide(L)'
;MELSSSFSQLPKISDISFSSSCAPFPLQIRYLKPHHKTLQNLGVFAVAVDPQELPKNSPQRLLKELAERKKTTSPKKRIPPKRFILKPPLDDKRLAQRFLNSPQLSLKQFPLLSSCLPSSRLNNADQTWIDEYLLEAKQALGYPLEPSDRFGDDNPAKQFDTLLYLAFQHPSCERTNARHVRSGHSRLCFLGQYVLELAFAEYFLQRYPRESPAPLRERVFGLIGKRNLPKWIKAASLHNLIFPYDNMDKLQRKEREPPVKSVFWALFGAIYLCFGMPEVYRVLFEVFEMDPEAEDCQPKLRRQFEDVDYVSVEFEGKQLSWQDVAAYKPPEDALFAHPRLFRACVPPGMHRFRGNIWDYESRHHVMRTLGYPLTMRDRIPDITKARNIELGLGLQLCFLHPSNHKFEHPRFCYERLEYVGQKIQDIVMAERLLMKHLDAPGKWLQEKHRRVLMNKFCGRYLREKHLHKYIIYADKVADAYEHNRRLRNPSTTAVNHALHGLSYTIYGKPDVRRLMFDVFDFEQTQPKLV
;
A
#
# COMPACT_ATOMS: atom_id res chain seq x y z
N MET A 1 10.46 9.85 -62.24
CA MET A 1 11.61 10.69 -61.86
C MET A 1 12.05 10.21 -60.50
N GLU A 2 12.80 9.11 -60.37
CA GLU A 2 14.20 8.91 -60.76
C GLU A 2 15.19 9.98 -60.28
N LEU A 3 16.34 9.45 -59.83
CA LEU A 3 17.62 10.06 -59.44
C LEU A 3 17.78 10.29 -57.93
N SER A 4 18.42 9.40 -57.15
CA SER A 4 19.81 8.91 -57.12
C SER A 4 20.79 9.84 -56.39
N SER A 5 21.42 9.36 -55.31
CA SER A 5 22.79 9.75 -54.97
C SER A 5 23.52 8.67 -54.15
N SER A 6 24.54 8.17 -54.82
CA SER A 6 25.71 7.32 -54.59
C SER A 6 26.34 7.13 -53.19
N PHE A 7 26.88 5.92 -53.05
CA PHE A 7 27.79 5.36 -52.05
C PHE A 7 29.20 5.97 -52.00
N SER A 8 29.79 5.96 -50.80
CA SER A 8 31.21 5.63 -50.49
C SER A 8 31.33 5.46 -48.96
N GLN A 9 32.06 4.55 -48.31
CA GLN A 9 32.84 3.35 -48.61
C GLN A 9 32.90 2.54 -47.29
N LEU A 10 32.79 1.21 -47.35
CA LEU A 10 33.13 0.24 -46.28
C LEU A 10 34.63 -0.12 -46.40
N PRO A 11 35.31 -0.63 -45.33
CA PRO A 11 35.38 -2.09 -45.17
C PRO A 11 35.45 -2.67 -43.74
N LYS A 12 34.59 -3.69 -43.52
CA LYS A 12 34.87 -5.07 -43.04
C LYS A 12 35.45 -5.25 -41.61
N ILE A 13 34.99 -6.20 -40.79
CA ILE A 13 35.08 -7.67 -40.97
C ILE A 13 34.12 -8.41 -39.98
N SER A 14 33.37 -9.37 -40.55
CA SER A 14 32.76 -10.65 -40.08
C SER A 14 32.32 -10.83 -38.62
N ASP A 15 31.03 -11.06 -38.37
CA ASP A 15 30.34 -12.38 -38.25
C ASP A 15 30.78 -13.22 -37.04
N ILE A 16 29.81 -13.62 -36.20
CA ILE A 16 29.48 -15.03 -35.92
C ILE A 16 28.25 -15.09 -34.99
N SER A 17 27.27 -15.85 -35.47
CA SER A 17 26.04 -16.33 -34.84
C SER A 17 26.26 -17.20 -33.60
N PHE A 18 25.33 -17.16 -32.63
CA PHE A 18 25.20 -18.21 -31.61
C PHE A 18 23.93 -19.02 -31.84
N SER A 19 24.12 -20.31 -32.14
CA SER A 19 23.07 -21.34 -32.14
C SER A 19 23.30 -22.32 -30.98
N SER A 20 22.19 -22.91 -30.57
CA SER A 20 21.95 -23.87 -29.49
C SER A 20 22.63 -25.23 -29.63
N SER A 21 22.96 -25.89 -28.50
CA SER A 21 22.65 -27.32 -28.28
C SER A 21 23.14 -27.85 -26.91
N CYS A 22 22.29 -28.67 -26.28
CA CYS A 22 22.50 -29.46 -25.06
C CYS A 22 23.42 -30.68 -25.25
N ALA A 23 24.13 -31.13 -24.19
CA ALA A 23 24.23 -32.55 -23.79
C ALA A 23 25.05 -32.75 -22.48
N PRO A 24 24.87 -33.88 -21.74
CA PRO A 24 25.25 -34.07 -20.33
C PRO A 24 26.37 -35.12 -20.10
N PHE A 25 27.03 -35.12 -18.93
CA PHE A 25 27.89 -36.24 -18.45
C PHE A 25 28.01 -36.27 -16.91
N PRO A 26 28.39 -37.42 -16.27
CA PRO A 26 27.65 -37.99 -15.14
C PRO A 26 28.47 -38.08 -13.84
N LEU A 27 27.76 -38.31 -12.73
CA LEU A 27 28.30 -38.58 -11.40
C LEU A 27 28.66 -40.06 -11.22
N GLN A 28 29.84 -40.36 -10.70
CA GLN A 28 30.17 -41.66 -10.10
C GLN A 28 30.73 -41.47 -8.68
N ILE A 29 30.03 -42.04 -7.70
CA ILE A 29 30.39 -42.13 -6.29
C ILE A 29 31.07 -43.49 -6.09
N ARG A 30 32.24 -43.53 -5.44
CA ARG A 30 32.79 -44.75 -4.83
C ARG A 30 33.27 -44.47 -3.41
N TYR A 31 32.63 -45.14 -2.46
CA TYR A 31 33.04 -45.31 -1.07
C TYR A 31 34.20 -46.31 -0.98
N LEU A 32 35.16 -46.08 -0.07
CA LEU A 32 35.97 -47.12 0.60
C LEU A 32 36.65 -46.53 1.86
N LYS A 33 36.31 -47.09 3.03
CA LYS A 33 37.11 -47.16 4.27
C LYS A 33 37.85 -48.54 4.25
N PRO A 34 38.84 -48.93 5.11
CA PRO A 34 39.04 -48.50 6.51
C PRO A 34 40.48 -48.55 7.13
N HIS A 35 40.55 -48.19 8.42
CA HIS A 35 41.35 -48.72 9.56
C HIS A 35 42.84 -48.37 9.87
N HIS A 36 43.00 -47.81 11.10
CA HIS A 36 43.98 -47.96 12.19
C HIS A 36 45.50 -48.12 11.93
N LYS A 37 46.32 -47.31 12.64
CA LYS A 37 47.07 -47.72 13.86
C LYS A 37 47.85 -46.54 14.47
N THR A 38 47.85 -46.51 15.80
CA THR A 38 48.67 -45.71 16.73
C THR A 38 50.12 -46.22 16.79
N LEU A 39 51.09 -45.32 17.04
CA LEU A 39 52.41 -45.49 17.72
C LEU A 39 53.27 -44.26 17.33
N GLN A 40 53.57 -43.32 18.22
CA GLN A 40 54.61 -43.28 19.27
C GLN A 40 55.68 -42.23 18.92
N ASN A 41 56.08 -41.50 19.96
CA ASN A 41 56.96 -40.34 19.95
C ASN A 41 58.39 -40.68 19.51
N LEU A 42 59.00 -39.79 18.74
CA LEU A 42 60.42 -39.46 18.87
C LEU A 42 60.56 -37.95 18.79
N GLY A 43 60.89 -37.35 19.94
CA GLY A 43 61.20 -35.94 20.06
C GLY A 43 62.59 -35.65 19.53
N VAL A 44 62.70 -34.64 18.67
CA VAL A 44 63.96 -33.97 18.36
C VAL A 44 63.79 -32.52 18.79
N PHE A 45 64.50 -32.13 19.85
CA PHE A 45 64.67 -30.73 20.23
C PHE A 45 65.77 -30.13 19.35
N ALA A 46 65.43 -29.13 18.56
CA ALA A 46 66.40 -28.28 17.89
C ALA A 46 66.10 -26.81 18.23
N VAL A 47 67.19 -26.17 18.67
CA VAL A 47 67.41 -24.82 19.19
C VAL A 47 66.65 -23.74 18.42
N ALA A 48 66.03 -22.83 19.17
CA ALA A 48 65.38 -21.63 18.67
C ALA A 48 66.41 -20.68 18.03
N VAL A 49 66.29 -20.47 16.72
CA VAL A 49 66.86 -19.31 16.02
C VAL A 49 65.75 -18.27 15.92
N ASP A 50 66.04 -17.03 16.29
CA ASP A 50 65.11 -15.90 16.21
C ASP A 50 64.50 -15.78 14.81
N PRO A 51 63.16 -15.59 14.68
CA PRO A 51 62.52 -15.62 13.38
C PRO A 51 62.87 -14.37 12.55
N GLN A 52 63.74 -14.57 11.54
CA GLN A 52 63.89 -13.67 10.40
C GLN A 52 62.52 -13.43 9.73
N GLU A 53 62.26 -12.18 9.34
CA GLU A 53 61.03 -11.80 8.66
C GLU A 53 60.85 -12.55 7.33
N LEU A 54 59.71 -13.22 7.16
CA LEU A 54 59.41 -14.03 5.98
C LEU A 54 59.18 -13.13 4.73
N PRO A 55 59.74 -13.50 3.56
CA PRO A 55 59.58 -12.75 2.31
C PRO A 55 58.10 -12.64 1.91
N LYS A 56 57.73 -11.51 1.29
CA LYS A 56 56.33 -11.08 1.05
C LYS A 56 55.44 -12.10 0.33
N ASN A 57 56.02 -13.01 -0.48
CA ASN A 57 55.28 -13.99 -1.27
C ASN A 57 55.35 -15.43 -0.72
N SER A 58 55.74 -15.63 0.54
CA SER A 58 55.81 -16.99 1.10
C SER A 58 54.43 -17.55 1.49
N PRO A 59 54.11 -18.81 1.15
CA PRO A 59 52.84 -19.44 1.55
C PRO A 59 52.71 -19.57 3.08
N GLN A 60 53.83 -19.65 3.80
CA GLN A 60 53.86 -19.68 5.26
C GLN A 60 53.41 -18.36 5.90
N ARG A 61 53.75 -17.22 5.29
CA ARG A 61 53.26 -15.90 5.73
C ARG A 61 51.76 -15.76 5.51
N LEU A 62 51.25 -16.25 4.39
CA LEU A 62 49.82 -16.24 4.06
C LEU A 62 49.00 -17.10 5.03
N LEU A 63 49.54 -18.27 5.44
CA LEU A 63 48.95 -19.09 6.49
C LEU A 63 48.97 -18.41 7.86
N LYS A 64 50.03 -17.64 8.16
CA LYS A 64 50.15 -16.86 9.40
C LYS A 64 49.14 -15.70 9.42
N GLU A 65 48.98 -14.97 8.32
CA GLU A 65 47.95 -13.93 8.16
C GLU A 65 46.53 -14.52 8.22
N LEU A 66 46.27 -15.70 7.63
CA LEU A 66 44.97 -16.37 7.75
C LEU A 66 44.69 -16.83 9.18
N ALA A 67 45.72 -17.26 9.93
CA ALA A 67 45.60 -17.60 11.35
C ALA A 67 45.35 -16.35 12.22
N GLU A 68 45.99 -15.23 11.93
CA GLU A 68 45.75 -13.93 12.58
C GLU A 68 44.37 -13.35 12.24
N ARG A 69 43.91 -13.52 10.99
CA ARG A 69 42.54 -13.20 10.59
C ARG A 69 41.54 -14.09 11.32
N LYS A 70 41.78 -15.38 11.47
CA LYS A 70 40.93 -16.26 12.32
C LYS A 70 40.92 -15.85 13.80
N LYS A 71 42.02 -15.32 14.34
CA LYS A 71 42.07 -14.75 15.71
C LYS A 71 41.27 -13.45 15.85
N THR A 72 41.14 -12.66 14.78
CA THR A 72 40.45 -11.36 14.78
C THR A 72 39.00 -11.41 14.29
N THR A 73 38.61 -12.44 13.52
CA THR A 73 37.24 -12.60 12.98
C THR A 73 36.35 -13.52 13.81
N SER A 74 36.45 -13.42 15.13
CA SER A 74 35.30 -13.70 15.98
C SER A 74 35.38 -12.76 17.16
N PRO A 75 34.51 -11.73 17.28
CA PRO A 75 34.35 -11.10 18.58
C PRO A 75 33.94 -12.25 19.50
N LYS A 76 34.79 -12.60 20.47
CA LYS A 76 34.36 -13.41 21.61
C LYS A 76 33.10 -12.73 22.07
N LYS A 77 31.94 -13.35 21.83
CA LYS A 77 30.68 -12.91 22.43
C LYS A 77 30.96 -12.96 23.92
N ARG A 78 31.34 -11.82 24.52
CA ARG A 78 31.07 -11.60 25.93
C ARG A 78 29.59 -11.87 26.02
N ILE A 79 29.24 -13.02 26.57
CA ILE A 79 27.87 -13.33 26.93
C ILE A 79 27.46 -12.08 27.72
N PRO A 80 26.52 -11.25 27.22
CA PRO A 80 26.07 -10.13 28.00
C PRO A 80 25.69 -10.72 29.36
N PRO A 81 26.04 -10.07 30.49
CA PRO A 81 25.64 -10.60 31.80
C PRO A 81 24.17 -11.00 31.69
N LYS A 82 23.80 -12.17 32.21
CA LYS A 82 22.41 -12.61 32.33
C LYS A 82 21.69 -11.62 33.26
N ARG A 83 21.52 -10.38 32.81
CA ARG A 83 20.41 -9.56 33.22
C ARG A 83 19.22 -10.35 32.75
N PHE A 84 18.40 -10.78 33.68
CA PHE A 84 17.06 -11.23 33.41
C PHE A 84 16.39 -10.14 32.56
N ILE A 85 16.44 -10.28 31.23
CA ILE A 85 15.70 -9.44 30.27
C ILE A 85 14.20 -9.82 30.32
N LEU A 86 13.84 -10.81 31.11
CA LEU A 86 12.48 -10.94 31.60
C LEU A 86 12.32 -9.90 32.71
N LYS A 87 11.77 -8.73 32.33
CA LYS A 87 11.03 -7.94 33.31
C LYS A 87 10.12 -8.93 34.04
N PRO A 88 10.06 -8.94 35.38
CA PRO A 88 9.13 -9.81 36.09
C PRO A 88 7.75 -9.66 35.43
N PRO A 89 7.00 -10.76 35.22
CA PRO A 89 5.67 -10.68 34.64
C PRO A 89 4.93 -9.56 35.36
N LEU A 90 4.34 -8.65 34.58
CA LEU A 90 3.54 -7.57 35.15
C LEU A 90 2.55 -8.21 36.11
N ASP A 91 2.56 -7.78 37.36
CA ASP A 91 1.54 -8.15 38.35
C ASP A 91 0.17 -8.05 37.68
N ASP A 92 -0.57 -9.17 37.66
CA ASP A 92 -1.82 -9.30 36.91
C ASP A 92 -2.81 -8.19 37.29
N LYS A 93 -2.77 -7.72 38.54
CA LYS A 93 -3.57 -6.58 39.00
C LYS A 93 -3.17 -5.27 38.31
N ARG A 94 -1.86 -5.02 38.21
CA ARG A 94 -1.33 -3.83 37.51
C ARG A 94 -1.59 -3.90 36.01
N LEU A 95 -1.54 -5.09 35.41
CA LEU A 95 -1.85 -5.29 34.00
C LEU A 95 -3.35 -5.06 33.74
N ALA A 96 -4.23 -5.62 34.55
CA ALA A 96 -5.67 -5.40 34.46
C ALA A 96 -6.03 -3.91 34.60
N GLN A 97 -5.45 -3.21 35.59
CA GLN A 97 -5.63 -1.77 35.74
C GLN A 97 -5.15 -0.98 34.52
N ARG A 98 -4.04 -1.38 33.89
CA ARG A 98 -3.57 -0.74 32.65
C ARG A 98 -4.57 -0.90 31.51
N PHE A 99 -5.16 -2.08 31.35
CA PHE A 99 -6.17 -2.30 30.31
C PHE A 99 -7.45 -1.50 30.57
N LEU A 100 -7.95 -1.49 31.81
CA LEU A 100 -9.14 -0.73 32.19
C LEU A 100 -8.95 0.78 31.99
N ASN A 101 -7.73 1.28 32.24
CA ASN A 101 -7.41 2.70 32.12
C ASN A 101 -6.88 3.11 30.74
N SER A 102 -6.78 2.19 29.80
CA SER A 102 -6.19 2.45 28.48
C SER A 102 -7.17 3.20 27.58
N PRO A 103 -6.85 4.41 27.12
CA PRO A 103 -7.66 5.10 26.11
C PRO A 103 -7.84 4.25 24.85
N GLN A 104 -6.84 3.46 24.49
CA GLN A 104 -6.85 2.57 23.32
C GLN A 104 -7.94 1.48 23.35
N LEU A 105 -8.47 1.15 24.54
CA LEU A 105 -9.53 0.15 24.73
C LEU A 105 -10.85 0.76 25.21
N SER A 106 -10.95 2.08 25.25
CA SER A 106 -12.09 2.78 25.85
C SER A 106 -13.33 2.80 24.97
N LEU A 107 -13.18 2.85 23.63
CA LEU A 107 -14.29 3.08 22.71
C LEU A 107 -14.75 1.78 22.05
N LYS A 108 -15.81 1.19 22.60
CA LYS A 108 -16.42 -0.04 22.05
C LYS A 108 -17.14 0.18 20.72
N GLN A 109 -17.76 1.35 20.53
CA GLN A 109 -18.50 1.68 19.31
C GLN A 109 -17.56 1.97 18.12
N PHE A 110 -16.37 2.52 18.39
CA PHE A 110 -15.39 2.91 17.37
C PHE A 110 -14.07 2.15 17.54
N PRO A 111 -14.04 0.82 17.33
CA PRO A 111 -12.86 -0.01 17.62
C PRO A 111 -11.63 0.40 16.80
N LEU A 112 -11.83 0.86 15.56
CA LEU A 112 -10.74 1.35 14.71
C LEU A 112 -10.12 2.63 15.28
N LEU A 113 -10.95 3.63 15.61
CA LEU A 113 -10.49 4.88 16.22
C LEU A 113 -9.81 4.60 17.56
N SER A 114 -10.46 3.80 18.41
CA SER A 114 -9.92 3.35 19.70
C SER A 114 -8.52 2.78 19.52
N SER A 115 -8.31 1.94 18.51
CA SER A 115 -7.01 1.33 18.26
C SER A 115 -5.89 2.34 17.95
N CYS A 116 -6.20 3.57 17.53
CA CYS A 116 -5.24 4.62 17.23
C CYS A 116 -4.97 5.58 18.41
N LEU A 117 -5.78 5.51 19.47
CA LEU A 117 -5.54 6.26 20.71
C LEU A 117 -4.30 5.73 21.45
N PRO A 118 -3.67 6.55 22.31
CA PRO A 118 -2.50 6.12 23.06
C PRO A 118 -2.87 5.02 24.07
N SER A 119 -1.95 4.08 24.29
CA SER A 119 -2.18 2.96 25.22
C SER A 119 -2.18 3.38 26.69
N SER A 120 -1.69 4.58 27.00
CA SER A 120 -1.77 5.22 28.32
C SER A 120 -2.21 6.67 28.19
N ARG A 121 -2.72 7.24 29.28
CA ARG A 121 -3.12 8.65 29.34
C ARG A 121 -1.94 9.58 29.07
N LEU A 122 -2.25 10.73 28.48
CA LEU A 122 -1.32 11.83 28.25
C LEU A 122 -0.82 12.38 29.59
N ASN A 123 0.44 12.83 29.61
CA ASN A 123 1.07 13.43 30.78
C ASN A 123 0.92 14.96 30.79
N ASN A 124 1.37 15.64 31.85
CA ASN A 124 1.23 17.10 31.96
C ASN A 124 2.00 17.87 30.85
N ALA A 125 3.14 17.37 30.38
CA ALA A 125 3.86 17.97 29.27
C ALA A 125 3.10 17.81 27.94
N ASP A 126 2.39 16.71 27.76
CA ASP A 126 1.51 16.51 26.61
C ASP A 126 0.32 17.48 26.67
N GLN A 127 -0.26 17.68 27.86
CA GLN A 127 -1.37 18.60 28.08
C GLN A 127 -0.97 20.07 27.85
N THR A 128 0.20 20.49 28.35
CA THR A 128 0.71 21.86 28.09
C THR A 128 0.90 22.13 26.61
N TRP A 129 1.37 21.14 25.82
CA TRP A 129 1.42 21.30 24.37
C TRP A 129 0.02 21.49 23.77
N ILE A 130 -0.95 20.70 24.23
CA ILE A 130 -2.34 20.80 23.77
C ILE A 130 -2.87 22.20 24.05
N ASP A 131 -2.65 22.71 25.25
CA ASP A 131 -3.15 24.02 25.66
C ASP A 131 -2.46 25.17 24.87
N GLU A 132 -1.17 25.04 24.55
CA GLU A 132 -0.39 26.06 23.82
C GLU A 132 -0.61 26.05 22.30
N TYR A 133 -0.58 24.88 21.65
CA TYR A 133 -0.41 24.78 20.19
C TYR A 133 -1.63 24.21 19.45
N LEU A 134 -2.57 23.58 20.16
CA LEU A 134 -3.71 22.95 19.48
C LEU A 134 -4.62 23.98 18.79
N LEU A 135 -4.74 25.17 19.37
CA LEU A 135 -5.53 26.27 18.80
C LEU A 135 -4.95 26.73 17.46
N GLU A 136 -3.62 26.87 17.36
CA GLU A 136 -2.93 27.19 16.11
C GLU A 136 -3.23 26.13 15.04
N ALA A 137 -3.12 24.85 15.41
CA ALA A 137 -3.41 23.74 14.50
C ALA A 137 -4.87 23.73 14.03
N LYS A 138 -5.83 23.94 14.94
CA LYS A 138 -7.26 24.00 14.62
C LYS A 138 -7.59 25.18 13.73
N GLN A 139 -7.04 26.36 14.04
CA GLN A 139 -7.23 27.56 13.24
C GLN A 139 -6.70 27.37 11.82
N ALA A 140 -5.48 26.85 11.68
CA ALA A 140 -4.86 26.56 10.39
C ALA A 140 -5.68 25.55 9.56
N LEU A 141 -6.33 24.58 10.21
CA LEU A 141 -7.15 23.57 9.55
C LEU A 141 -8.63 23.95 9.36
N GLY A 142 -9.04 25.13 9.86
CA GLY A 142 -10.42 25.62 9.78
C GLY A 142 -11.41 24.89 10.69
N TYR A 143 -10.96 24.37 11.84
CA TYR A 143 -11.83 23.70 12.82
C TYR A 143 -12.27 24.64 13.96
N PRO A 144 -13.41 24.36 14.63
CA PRO A 144 -13.83 25.09 15.82
C PRO A 144 -12.75 25.07 16.90
N LEU A 145 -12.47 26.23 17.49
CA LEU A 145 -11.45 26.39 18.54
C LEU A 145 -11.88 25.79 19.88
N GLU A 146 -13.17 25.48 20.05
CA GLU A 146 -13.69 24.88 21.27
C GLU A 146 -13.12 23.46 21.49
N PRO A 147 -12.98 23.01 22.74
CA PRO A 147 -12.56 21.65 23.05
C PRO A 147 -13.52 20.61 22.47
N SER A 148 -12.96 19.57 21.86
CA SER A 148 -13.71 18.45 21.30
C SER A 148 -14.45 17.61 22.36
N ASP A 149 -14.08 17.73 23.63
CA ASP A 149 -14.75 17.05 24.76
C ASP A 149 -16.23 17.42 24.92
N ARG A 150 -16.68 18.52 24.27
CA ARG A 150 -18.10 18.93 24.24
C ARG A 150 -18.98 17.99 23.40
N PHE A 151 -18.40 17.23 22.47
CA PHE A 151 -19.15 16.25 21.70
C PHE A 151 -19.55 15.05 22.57
N GLY A 152 -20.71 14.45 22.28
CA GLY A 152 -21.18 13.25 22.98
C GLY A 152 -20.27 12.04 22.74
N ASP A 153 -20.35 11.03 23.62
CA ASP A 153 -19.54 9.81 23.53
C ASP A 153 -19.77 9.00 22.24
N ASP A 154 -20.94 9.16 21.62
CA ASP A 154 -21.31 8.53 20.34
C ASP A 154 -20.71 9.24 19.12
N ASN A 155 -19.99 10.36 19.30
CA ASN A 155 -19.38 11.10 18.20
C ASN A 155 -17.85 10.89 18.17
N PRO A 156 -17.28 10.32 17.10
CA PRO A 156 -15.84 10.10 16.99
C PRO A 156 -15.03 11.41 17.03
N ALA A 157 -15.63 12.55 16.65
CA ALA A 157 -15.01 13.86 16.72
C ALA A 157 -14.60 14.27 18.15
N LYS A 158 -15.19 13.66 19.20
CA LYS A 158 -14.77 13.86 20.59
C LYS A 158 -13.28 13.61 20.82
N GLN A 159 -12.68 12.69 20.05
CA GLN A 159 -11.27 12.34 20.19
C GLN A 159 -10.34 13.17 19.30
N PHE A 160 -10.88 14.14 18.55
CA PHE A 160 -10.13 14.85 17.53
C PHE A 160 -8.92 15.58 18.11
N ASP A 161 -9.05 16.24 19.26
CA ASP A 161 -7.95 16.99 19.88
C ASP A 161 -6.79 16.09 20.26
N THR A 162 -7.10 14.91 20.82
CA THR A 162 -6.10 13.90 21.17
C THR A 162 -5.41 13.34 19.93
N LEU A 163 -6.16 13.03 18.86
CA LEU A 163 -5.58 12.50 17.63
C LEU A 163 -4.78 13.56 16.87
N LEU A 164 -5.22 14.83 16.90
CA LEU A 164 -4.52 15.96 16.30
C LEU A 164 -3.20 16.22 17.03
N TYR A 165 -3.20 16.21 18.36
CA TYR A 165 -1.97 16.20 19.17
C TYR A 165 -1.02 15.10 18.69
N LEU A 166 -1.48 13.84 18.68
CA LEU A 166 -0.66 12.69 18.27
C LEU A 166 -0.12 12.84 16.84
N ALA A 167 -0.86 13.47 15.93
CA ALA A 167 -0.41 13.69 14.55
C ALA A 167 0.87 14.54 14.46
N PHE A 168 1.08 15.47 15.39
CA PHE A 168 2.30 16.30 15.43
C PHE A 168 3.45 15.68 16.24
N GLN A 169 3.24 14.56 16.95
CA GLN A 169 4.27 13.92 17.78
C GLN A 169 5.17 12.93 17.01
N HIS A 170 5.78 13.40 15.93
CA HIS A 170 6.67 12.56 15.11
C HIS A 170 7.97 12.20 15.86
N PRO A 171 8.63 11.07 15.56
CA PRO A 171 9.80 10.61 16.33
C PRO A 171 11.03 11.52 16.29
N SER A 172 11.09 12.45 15.34
CA SER A 172 12.17 13.45 15.23
C SER A 172 11.83 14.75 15.97
N CYS A 173 10.64 14.85 16.59
CA CYS A 173 10.28 15.95 17.45
C CYS A 173 11.00 15.77 18.79
N GLU A 174 11.80 16.75 19.20
CA GLU A 174 12.57 16.68 20.45
C GLU A 174 11.68 16.74 21.71
N ARG A 175 10.43 17.21 21.57
CA ARG A 175 9.53 17.54 22.68
C ARG A 175 9.03 16.31 23.47
N THR A 176 8.72 15.19 22.80
CA THR A 176 8.09 14.04 23.47
C THR A 176 8.78 12.71 23.16
N ASN A 177 9.42 12.14 24.19
CA ASN A 177 10.07 10.83 24.12
C ASN A 177 9.17 9.65 24.56
N ALA A 178 7.95 9.93 25.02
CA ALA A 178 7.01 8.93 25.52
C ALA A 178 6.67 7.89 24.44
N ARG A 179 6.80 6.60 24.80
CA ARG A 179 6.63 5.49 23.85
C ARG A 179 5.21 5.38 23.30
N HIS A 180 4.20 5.58 24.14
CA HIS A 180 2.78 5.46 23.75
C HIS A 180 2.38 6.57 22.78
N VAL A 181 2.88 7.80 22.97
CA VAL A 181 2.67 8.94 22.07
C VAL A 181 3.30 8.66 20.70
N ARG A 182 4.58 8.29 20.64
CA ARG A 182 5.26 7.94 19.38
C ARG A 182 4.59 6.77 18.67
N SER A 183 4.07 5.80 19.43
CA SER A 183 3.28 4.70 18.88
C SER A 183 1.99 5.21 18.24
N GLY A 184 1.22 6.05 18.95
CA GLY A 184 0.00 6.69 18.45
C GLY A 184 0.24 7.45 17.14
N HIS A 185 1.24 8.34 17.11
CA HIS A 185 1.65 9.05 15.89
C HIS A 185 1.94 8.08 14.73
N SER A 186 2.78 7.06 14.98
CA SER A 186 3.17 6.12 13.94
C SER A 186 1.98 5.33 13.38
N ARG A 187 0.98 5.01 14.22
CA ARG A 187 -0.23 4.29 13.82
C ARG A 187 -1.15 5.17 12.97
N LEU A 188 -1.30 6.44 13.32
CA LEU A 188 -2.02 7.42 12.49
C LEU A 188 -1.33 7.62 11.14
N CYS A 189 -0.01 7.79 11.14
CA CYS A 189 0.80 7.92 9.93
C CYS A 189 0.64 6.70 9.01
N PHE A 190 0.63 5.49 9.57
CA PHE A 190 0.39 4.25 8.82
C PHE A 190 -0.99 4.22 8.16
N LEU A 191 -2.06 4.60 8.87
CA LEU A 191 -3.41 4.63 8.32
C LEU A 191 -3.56 5.71 7.25
N GLY A 192 -3.14 6.94 7.59
CA GLY A 192 -3.38 8.11 6.77
C GLY A 192 -2.66 8.09 5.42
N GLN A 193 -1.55 7.35 5.29
CA GLN A 193 -0.96 7.06 3.99
C GLN A 193 -2.00 6.45 3.03
N TYR A 194 -2.71 5.41 3.45
CA TYR A 194 -3.64 4.68 2.57
C TYR A 194 -4.96 5.44 2.39
N VAL A 195 -5.39 6.20 3.39
CA VAL A 195 -6.52 7.14 3.27
C VAL A 195 -6.27 8.12 2.12
N LEU A 196 -5.11 8.76 2.11
CA LEU A 196 -4.74 9.71 1.05
C LEU A 196 -4.67 9.04 -0.32
N GLU A 197 -4.06 7.86 -0.40
CA GLU A 197 -3.97 7.13 -1.66
C GLU A 197 -5.34 6.72 -2.23
N LEU A 198 -6.31 6.38 -1.38
CA LEU A 198 -7.69 6.12 -1.82
C LEU A 198 -8.42 7.40 -2.21
N ALA A 199 -8.33 8.46 -1.41
CA ALA A 199 -8.99 9.74 -1.68
C ALA A 199 -8.57 10.28 -3.06
N PHE A 200 -7.27 10.30 -3.35
CA PHE A 200 -6.81 10.73 -4.67
C PHE A 200 -7.24 9.79 -5.80
N ALA A 201 -7.26 8.47 -5.58
CA ALA A 201 -7.71 7.53 -6.60
C ALA A 201 -9.20 7.75 -6.94
N GLU A 202 -10.07 7.89 -5.94
CA GLU A 202 -11.49 8.18 -6.12
C GLU A 202 -11.72 9.50 -6.82
N TYR A 203 -11.02 10.56 -6.39
CA TYR A 203 -11.15 11.89 -6.96
C TYR A 203 -10.71 11.91 -8.43
N PHE A 204 -9.51 11.41 -8.73
CA PHE A 204 -8.95 11.48 -10.07
C PHE A 204 -9.62 10.55 -11.07
N LEU A 205 -10.14 9.40 -10.63
CA LEU A 205 -10.94 8.55 -11.51
C LEU A 205 -12.24 9.26 -11.94
N GLN A 206 -12.90 9.98 -11.02
CA GLN A 206 -14.13 10.70 -11.32
C GLN A 206 -13.89 11.99 -12.11
N ARG A 207 -12.83 12.72 -11.80
CA ARG A 207 -12.45 13.95 -12.50
C ARG A 207 -11.98 13.68 -13.93
N TYR A 208 -11.22 12.59 -14.13
CA TYR A 208 -10.69 12.20 -15.43
C TYR A 208 -11.21 10.80 -15.86
N PRO A 209 -12.42 10.73 -16.42
CA PRO A 209 -13.13 9.47 -16.67
C PRO A 209 -12.51 8.62 -17.78
N ARG A 210 -11.75 9.19 -18.72
CA ARG A 210 -11.10 8.47 -19.83
C ARG A 210 -9.58 8.36 -19.70
N GLU A 211 -8.94 9.15 -18.85
CA GLU A 211 -7.52 8.97 -18.57
C GLU A 211 -7.21 7.56 -18.02
N SER A 212 -6.10 6.97 -18.46
CA SER A 212 -5.65 5.69 -17.89
C SER A 212 -5.06 5.89 -16.47
N PRO A 213 -5.01 4.86 -15.61
CA PRO A 213 -4.49 5.01 -14.25
C PRO A 213 -3.03 5.47 -14.12
N ALA A 214 -2.21 5.35 -15.17
CA ALA A 214 -0.80 5.73 -15.12
C ALA A 214 -0.61 7.26 -14.99
N PRO A 215 -1.17 8.11 -15.88
CA PRO A 215 -1.29 9.56 -15.68
C PRO A 215 -1.84 9.96 -14.31
N LEU A 216 -2.91 9.33 -13.84
CA LEU A 216 -3.50 9.65 -12.53
C LEU A 216 -2.49 9.47 -11.40
N ARG A 217 -1.71 8.38 -11.42
CA ARG A 217 -0.63 8.16 -10.44
C ARG A 217 0.48 9.20 -10.50
N GLU A 218 0.79 9.72 -11.68
CA GLU A 218 1.76 10.82 -11.84
C GLU A 218 1.24 12.10 -11.19
N ARG A 219 -0.05 12.42 -11.36
CA ARG A 219 -0.70 13.56 -10.68
C ARG A 219 -0.62 13.44 -9.16
N VAL A 220 -0.95 12.27 -8.61
CA VAL A 220 -0.82 12.00 -7.17
C VAL A 220 0.63 12.18 -6.71
N PHE A 221 1.60 11.65 -7.47
CA PHE A 221 3.02 11.80 -7.13
C PHE A 221 3.48 13.26 -7.21
N GLY A 222 2.95 14.04 -8.14
CA GLY A 222 3.13 15.49 -8.20
C GLY A 222 2.65 16.17 -6.92
N LEU A 223 1.42 15.92 -6.51
CA LEU A 223 0.82 16.58 -5.34
C LEU A 223 1.51 16.22 -4.01
N ILE A 224 1.57 14.92 -3.68
CA ILE A 224 2.08 14.44 -2.39
C ILE A 224 3.50 13.89 -2.47
N GLY A 225 4.22 14.26 -3.53
CA GLY A 225 5.63 13.93 -3.70
C GLY A 225 6.51 14.59 -2.65
N LYS A 226 7.69 14.00 -2.45
CA LYS A 226 8.68 14.48 -1.46
C LYS A 226 9.04 15.97 -1.62
N ARG A 227 9.00 16.47 -2.87
CA ARG A 227 9.33 17.86 -3.22
C ARG A 227 8.24 18.85 -2.83
N ASN A 228 6.96 18.46 -2.89
CA ASN A 228 5.84 19.37 -2.76
C ASN A 228 5.22 19.35 -1.36
N LEU A 229 5.31 18.25 -0.61
CA LEU A 229 4.79 18.17 0.75
C LEU A 229 5.26 19.32 1.69
N PRO A 230 6.56 19.72 1.71
CA PRO A 230 6.98 20.86 2.53
C PRO A 230 6.32 22.18 2.10
N LYS A 231 6.07 22.37 0.79
CA LYS A 231 5.38 23.56 0.27
C LYS A 231 3.95 23.63 0.84
N TRP A 232 3.23 22.50 0.82
CA TRP A 232 1.86 22.42 1.33
C TRP A 232 1.78 22.64 2.84
N ILE A 233 2.68 22.04 3.63
CA ILE A 233 2.75 22.30 5.08
C ILE A 233 3.00 23.79 5.36
N LYS A 234 3.82 24.46 4.56
CA LYS A 234 4.09 25.88 4.71
C LYS A 234 2.88 26.73 4.30
N ALA A 235 2.21 26.38 3.20
CA ALA A 235 0.98 27.05 2.75
C ALA A 235 -0.12 27.00 3.81
N ALA A 236 -0.31 25.84 4.45
CA ALA A 236 -1.24 25.68 5.57
C ALA A 236 -0.73 26.27 6.91
N SER A 237 0.41 26.96 6.93
CA SER A 237 1.02 27.54 8.15
C SER A 237 1.30 26.54 9.28
N LEU A 238 1.46 25.25 8.97
CA LEU A 238 1.70 24.19 9.98
C LEU A 238 3.19 23.93 10.26
N HIS A 239 4.09 24.59 9.54
CA HIS A 239 5.53 24.33 9.59
C HIS A 239 6.15 24.58 10.97
N ASN A 240 5.69 25.59 11.71
CA ASN A 240 6.19 25.91 13.06
C ASN A 240 5.82 24.84 14.09
N LEU A 241 4.69 24.15 13.89
CA LEU A 241 4.28 23.04 14.75
C LEU A 241 5.18 21.82 14.58
N ILE A 242 5.70 21.61 13.36
CA ILE A 242 6.61 20.50 13.03
C ILE A 242 8.07 20.86 13.41
N PHE A 243 8.49 22.09 13.12
CA PHE A 243 9.85 22.59 13.35
C PHE A 243 9.80 23.87 14.19
N PRO A 244 9.81 23.74 15.53
CA PRO A 244 9.60 24.88 16.42
C PRO A 244 10.79 25.83 16.50
N TYR A 245 11.98 25.26 16.45
CA TYR A 245 13.25 25.97 16.65
C TYR A 245 13.99 26.20 15.33
N ASP A 246 13.66 25.42 14.30
CA ASP A 246 14.35 25.42 13.02
C ASP A 246 13.53 26.09 11.92
N ASN A 247 14.18 26.90 11.12
CA ASN A 247 13.58 27.36 9.87
C ASN A 247 13.57 26.22 8.85
N MET A 248 12.38 25.74 8.49
CA MET A 248 12.18 24.63 7.56
C MET A 248 12.90 24.81 6.21
N ASP A 249 13.08 26.04 5.72
CA ASP A 249 13.75 26.31 4.44
C ASP A 249 15.28 26.12 4.53
N LYS A 250 15.85 26.28 5.72
CA LYS A 250 17.29 26.10 5.98
C LYS A 250 17.67 24.64 6.24
N LEU A 251 16.70 23.79 6.59
CA LEU A 251 16.92 22.38 6.88
C LEU A 251 17.37 21.60 5.64
N GLN A 252 18.26 20.63 5.85
CA GLN A 252 18.62 19.70 4.79
C GLN A 252 17.40 18.89 4.38
N ARG A 253 17.27 18.65 3.07
CA ARG A 253 16.16 17.88 2.49
C ARG A 253 15.90 16.55 3.22
N LYS A 254 16.97 15.82 3.56
CA LYS A 254 16.91 14.52 4.25
C LYS A 254 16.34 14.59 5.67
N GLU A 255 16.47 15.73 6.33
CA GLU A 255 15.99 16.00 7.68
C GLU A 255 14.57 16.58 7.65
N ARG A 256 14.28 17.42 6.64
CA ARG A 256 12.97 18.06 6.46
C ARG A 256 11.87 17.11 5.99
N GLU A 257 12.15 16.32 4.94
CA GLU A 257 11.10 15.54 4.26
C GLU A 257 10.44 14.46 5.14
N PRO A 258 11.18 13.66 5.93
CA PRO A 258 10.55 12.58 6.71
C PRO A 258 9.57 13.07 7.79
N PRO A 259 9.90 14.08 8.64
CA PRO A 259 8.94 14.66 9.59
C PRO A 259 7.69 15.20 8.92
N VAL A 260 7.85 16.05 7.90
CA VAL A 260 6.74 16.66 7.14
C VAL A 260 5.81 15.58 6.61
N LYS A 261 6.37 14.56 5.98
CA LYS A 261 5.61 13.46 5.41
C LYS A 261 4.87 12.65 6.49
N SER A 262 5.53 12.39 7.61
CA SER A 262 4.94 11.62 8.71
C SER A 262 3.77 12.35 9.37
N VAL A 263 3.93 13.67 9.61
CA VAL A 263 2.87 14.52 10.16
C VAL A 263 1.72 14.68 9.18
N PHE A 264 2.01 14.95 7.90
CA PHE A 264 0.99 15.06 6.86
C PHE A 264 0.14 13.79 6.79
N TRP A 265 0.76 12.61 6.74
CA TRP A 265 0.01 11.35 6.77
C TRP A 265 -0.74 11.14 8.07
N ALA A 266 -0.15 11.43 9.24
CA ALA A 266 -0.83 11.25 10.51
C ALA A 266 -2.06 12.17 10.68
N LEU A 267 -1.99 13.40 10.17
CA LEU A 267 -3.10 14.36 10.14
C LEU A 267 -4.31 13.77 9.40
N PHE A 268 -4.11 13.25 8.19
CA PHE A 268 -5.20 12.65 7.42
C PHE A 268 -5.69 11.33 8.01
N GLY A 269 -4.85 10.61 8.75
CA GLY A 269 -5.28 9.48 9.58
C GLY A 269 -6.26 9.93 10.67
N ALA A 270 -5.96 11.02 11.38
CA ALA A 270 -6.83 11.57 12.43
C ALA A 270 -8.16 12.10 11.85
N ILE A 271 -8.09 12.89 10.77
CA ILE A 271 -9.26 13.47 10.10
C ILE A 271 -10.20 12.37 9.60
N TYR A 272 -9.67 11.33 8.96
CA TYR A 272 -10.47 10.21 8.47
C TYR A 272 -11.19 9.45 9.60
N LEU A 273 -10.52 9.24 10.73
CA LEU A 273 -11.12 8.54 11.87
C LEU A 273 -12.26 9.36 12.51
N CYS A 274 -12.12 10.68 12.58
CA CYS A 274 -13.09 11.57 13.22
C CYS A 274 -14.25 11.97 12.31
N PHE A 275 -13.99 12.22 11.02
CA PHE A 275 -14.95 12.89 10.13
C PHE A 275 -15.18 12.14 8.80
N GLY A 276 -14.36 11.14 8.46
CA GLY A 276 -14.48 10.36 7.23
C GLY A 276 -13.88 11.02 5.98
N MET A 277 -14.16 10.44 4.81
CA MET A 277 -13.57 10.88 3.53
C MET A 277 -13.99 12.28 3.05
N PRO A 278 -15.24 12.76 3.23
CA PRO A 278 -15.63 14.11 2.81
C PRO A 278 -14.71 15.20 3.39
N GLU A 279 -14.35 15.06 4.66
CA GLU A 279 -13.46 16.00 5.34
C GLU A 279 -12.01 15.89 4.86
N VAL A 280 -11.56 14.69 4.46
CA VAL A 280 -10.26 14.50 3.82
C VAL A 280 -10.17 15.32 2.54
N TYR A 281 -11.22 15.32 1.70
CA TYR A 281 -11.26 16.14 0.49
C TYR A 281 -11.24 17.64 0.80
N ARG A 282 -12.05 18.08 1.77
CA ARG A 282 -12.08 19.49 2.22
C ARG A 282 -10.68 19.95 2.63
N VAL A 283 -10.03 19.22 3.53
CA VAL A 283 -8.70 19.62 4.02
C VAL A 283 -7.66 19.56 2.90
N LEU A 284 -7.69 18.57 2.01
CA LEU A 284 -6.75 18.49 0.88
C LEU A 284 -6.83 19.70 -0.06
N PHE A 285 -8.04 20.11 -0.44
CA PHE A 285 -8.23 21.05 -1.53
C PHE A 285 -8.60 22.47 -1.08
N GLU A 286 -9.25 22.62 0.07
CA GLU A 286 -9.61 23.92 0.64
C GLU A 286 -8.52 24.45 1.56
N VAL A 287 -8.02 23.63 2.49
CA VAL A 287 -7.04 24.07 3.50
C VAL A 287 -5.62 24.07 2.95
N PHE A 288 -5.22 22.98 2.30
CA PHE A 288 -3.90 22.88 1.68
C PHE A 288 -3.83 23.51 0.29
N GLU A 289 -4.95 23.98 -0.25
CA GLU A 289 -5.08 24.63 -1.57
C GLU A 289 -4.38 23.84 -2.70
N MET A 290 -4.47 22.50 -2.63
CA MET A 290 -3.83 21.65 -3.63
C MET A 290 -4.51 21.81 -4.98
N ASP A 291 -3.84 22.43 -5.95
CA ASP A 291 -4.36 22.52 -7.30
C ASP A 291 -4.02 21.24 -8.10
N PRO A 292 -5.02 20.42 -8.49
CA PRO A 292 -4.80 19.24 -9.32
C PRO A 292 -4.35 19.58 -10.75
N GLU A 293 -4.55 20.83 -11.18
CA GLU A 293 -4.17 21.32 -12.51
C GLU A 293 -2.79 21.99 -12.55
N ALA A 294 -2.11 22.14 -11.42
CA ALA A 294 -0.78 22.76 -11.36
C ALA A 294 0.21 22.08 -12.31
N GLU A 295 1.05 22.87 -13.00
CA GLU A 295 2.01 22.40 -14.01
C GLU A 295 2.95 21.30 -13.47
N ASP A 296 3.44 21.48 -12.24
CA ASP A 296 4.30 20.52 -11.52
C ASP A 296 3.65 19.13 -11.32
N CYS A 297 2.32 19.06 -11.41
CA CYS A 297 1.53 17.85 -11.18
C CYS A 297 0.98 17.24 -12.48
N GLN A 298 1.15 17.90 -13.62
CA GLN A 298 0.65 17.38 -14.89
C GLN A 298 1.45 16.13 -15.31
N PRO A 299 0.76 15.07 -15.77
CA PRO A 299 1.41 13.86 -16.24
C PRO A 299 2.22 14.16 -17.50
N LYS A 300 3.19 13.29 -17.81
CA LYS A 300 3.92 13.42 -19.07
C LYS A 300 2.96 13.29 -20.24
N LEU A 301 3.06 14.21 -21.21
CA LEU A 301 2.25 14.18 -22.43
C LEU A 301 2.46 12.85 -23.15
N ARG A 302 1.35 12.15 -23.38
CA ARG A 302 1.28 10.91 -24.16
C ARG A 302 0.30 11.15 -25.31
N ARG A 303 0.14 10.20 -26.25
CA ARG A 303 -1.04 10.20 -27.12
C ARG A 303 -2.29 10.15 -26.23
N GLN A 304 -2.84 11.31 -25.94
CA GLN A 304 -4.02 11.50 -25.10
C GLN A 304 -5.21 11.60 -26.04
N PHE A 305 -6.17 10.70 -25.86
CA PHE A 305 -7.52 10.97 -26.34
C PHE A 305 -8.09 12.10 -25.48
N GLU A 306 -8.98 12.89 -26.06
CA GLU A 306 -9.72 13.89 -25.31
C GLU A 306 -10.42 13.22 -24.11
N ASP A 307 -10.24 13.79 -22.93
CA ASP A 307 -10.79 13.26 -21.68
C ASP A 307 -12.25 13.72 -21.48
N VAL A 308 -13.09 13.45 -22.48
CA VAL A 308 -14.51 13.80 -22.47
C VAL A 308 -15.34 12.55 -22.58
N ASP A 309 -16.15 12.29 -21.56
CA ASP A 309 -17.11 11.19 -21.57
C ASP A 309 -18.48 11.64 -22.08
N TYR A 310 -18.66 11.62 -23.40
CA TYR A 310 -19.91 11.92 -24.08
C TYR A 310 -21.06 10.94 -23.79
N VAL A 311 -20.82 9.86 -23.02
CA VAL A 311 -21.81 8.78 -22.85
C VAL A 311 -22.43 8.78 -21.45
N SER A 312 -21.73 9.32 -20.45
CA SER A 312 -22.25 9.41 -19.09
C SER A 312 -22.65 10.84 -18.81
N VAL A 313 -23.96 11.07 -18.60
CA VAL A 313 -24.53 12.38 -18.26
C VAL A 313 -23.83 13.02 -17.05
N GLU A 314 -23.37 12.21 -16.10
CA GLU A 314 -22.66 12.67 -14.89
C GLU A 314 -21.30 13.33 -15.17
N PHE A 315 -20.72 13.10 -16.35
CA PHE A 315 -19.40 13.60 -16.76
C PHE A 315 -19.45 14.43 -18.05
N GLU A 316 -20.66 14.69 -18.57
CA GLU A 316 -20.85 15.44 -19.81
C GLU A 316 -20.69 16.94 -19.56
N GLY A 317 -19.79 17.60 -20.30
CA GLY A 317 -19.68 19.06 -20.35
C GLY A 317 -19.05 19.78 -19.14
N LYS A 318 -18.68 19.08 -18.05
CA LYS A 318 -17.99 19.69 -16.90
C LYS A 318 -17.07 18.71 -16.18
N GLN A 319 -15.81 19.12 -15.95
CA GLN A 319 -14.92 18.42 -15.03
C GLN A 319 -15.40 18.60 -13.58
N LEU A 320 -15.58 17.49 -12.86
CA LEU A 320 -16.03 17.51 -11.48
C LEU A 320 -15.03 18.22 -10.56
N SER A 321 -15.55 19.11 -9.72
CA SER A 321 -14.75 19.70 -8.63
C SER A 321 -14.64 18.73 -7.46
N TRP A 322 -13.72 19.01 -6.52
CA TRP A 322 -13.62 18.20 -5.31
C TRP A 322 -14.87 18.34 -4.43
N GLN A 323 -15.53 19.51 -4.44
CA GLN A 323 -16.80 19.72 -3.73
C GLN A 323 -17.89 18.83 -4.31
N ASP A 324 -17.96 18.72 -5.64
CA ASP A 324 -18.92 17.84 -6.32
C ASP A 324 -18.72 16.37 -5.88
N VAL A 325 -17.47 15.93 -5.68
CA VAL A 325 -17.15 14.58 -5.20
C VAL A 325 -17.45 14.42 -3.71
N ALA A 326 -17.04 15.37 -2.87
CA ALA A 326 -17.18 15.30 -1.41
C ALA A 326 -18.64 15.42 -0.94
N ALA A 327 -19.43 16.28 -1.58
CA ALA A 327 -20.84 16.50 -1.25
C ALA A 327 -21.76 15.43 -1.85
N TYR A 328 -21.22 14.48 -2.62
CA TYR A 328 -22.08 13.48 -3.26
C TYR A 328 -22.77 12.60 -2.24
N LYS A 329 -24.10 12.63 -2.28
CA LYS A 329 -24.93 11.63 -1.64
C LYS A 329 -25.64 10.83 -2.73
N PRO A 330 -25.43 9.51 -2.81
CA PRO A 330 -26.18 8.69 -3.75
C PRO A 330 -27.69 8.80 -3.41
N PRO A 331 -28.58 8.80 -4.41
CA PRO A 331 -30.03 8.73 -4.19
C PRO A 331 -30.43 7.53 -3.31
N GLU A 332 -31.54 7.61 -2.59
CA GLU A 332 -32.02 6.48 -1.76
C GLU A 332 -32.21 5.18 -2.57
N ASP A 333 -32.63 5.31 -3.84
CA ASP A 333 -32.83 4.21 -4.77
C ASP A 333 -31.59 3.90 -5.63
N ALA A 334 -30.40 4.34 -5.20
CA ALA A 334 -29.17 4.09 -5.94
C ALA A 334 -28.89 2.58 -6.06
N LEU A 335 -28.55 2.16 -7.28
CA LEU A 335 -28.19 0.77 -7.56
C LEU A 335 -26.92 0.34 -6.83
N PHE A 336 -26.01 1.26 -6.53
CA PHE A 336 -24.66 0.96 -6.06
C PHE A 336 -24.32 1.80 -4.82
N ALA A 337 -23.35 1.31 -4.03
CA ALA A 337 -22.78 2.07 -2.93
C ALA A 337 -22.04 3.34 -3.40
N HIS A 338 -21.30 3.24 -4.51
CA HIS A 338 -20.57 4.36 -5.11
C HIS A 338 -20.87 4.48 -6.62
N PRO A 339 -22.05 4.97 -7.01
CA PRO A 339 -22.52 4.92 -8.40
C PRO A 339 -21.69 5.78 -9.37
N ARG A 340 -21.30 7.01 -8.99
CA ARG A 340 -20.40 7.83 -9.81
C ARG A 340 -19.04 7.17 -10.03
N LEU A 341 -18.44 6.63 -8.97
CA LEU A 341 -17.17 5.92 -9.07
C LEU A 341 -17.29 4.63 -9.89
N PHE A 342 -18.42 3.93 -9.80
CA PHE A 342 -18.75 2.81 -10.66
C PHE A 342 -18.75 3.25 -12.13
N ARG A 343 -19.45 4.33 -12.50
CA ARG A 343 -19.50 4.86 -13.89
C ARG A 343 -18.15 5.39 -14.37
N ALA A 344 -17.34 5.93 -13.48
CA ALA A 344 -15.97 6.31 -13.78
C ALA A 344 -15.10 5.09 -14.14
N CYS A 345 -15.35 3.92 -13.55
CA CYS A 345 -14.58 2.70 -13.81
C CYS A 345 -15.18 1.81 -14.90
N VAL A 346 -16.51 1.69 -14.94
CA VAL A 346 -17.29 0.80 -15.79
C VAL A 346 -18.07 1.66 -16.79
N PRO A 347 -17.70 1.62 -18.07
CA PRO A 347 -18.30 2.48 -19.08
C PRO A 347 -19.74 2.07 -19.40
N PRO A 348 -20.61 3.02 -19.77
CA PRO A 348 -21.81 2.70 -20.53
C PRO A 348 -21.43 1.98 -21.84
N GLY A 349 -22.29 1.08 -22.31
CA GLY A 349 -22.00 0.25 -23.51
C GLY A 349 -21.54 -1.18 -23.22
N MET A 350 -21.35 -1.53 -21.94
CA MET A 350 -21.05 -2.92 -21.55
C MET A 350 -22.11 -3.94 -21.98
N HIS A 351 -23.33 -3.50 -22.31
CA HIS A 351 -24.38 -4.37 -22.85
C HIS A 351 -23.98 -5.08 -24.14
N ARG A 352 -23.03 -4.53 -24.92
CA ARG A 352 -22.48 -5.16 -26.14
C ARG A 352 -21.77 -6.50 -25.85
N PHE A 353 -21.33 -6.70 -24.62
CA PHE A 353 -20.67 -7.91 -24.18
C PHE A 353 -21.64 -8.96 -23.60
N ARG A 354 -22.95 -8.68 -23.58
CA ARG A 354 -23.97 -9.65 -23.14
C ARG A 354 -24.14 -10.78 -24.14
N GLY A 355 -24.44 -11.97 -23.62
CA GLY A 355 -24.70 -13.14 -24.46
C GLY A 355 -23.47 -13.61 -25.23
N ASN A 356 -22.27 -13.25 -24.77
CA ASN A 356 -21.05 -13.85 -25.29
C ASN A 356 -20.72 -15.14 -24.53
N ILE A 357 -19.74 -15.89 -25.03
CA ILE A 357 -19.33 -17.19 -24.46
C ILE A 357 -18.98 -17.06 -22.97
N TRP A 358 -18.30 -15.97 -22.57
CA TRP A 358 -17.95 -15.73 -21.18
C TRP A 358 -19.19 -15.55 -20.28
N ASP A 359 -20.19 -14.82 -20.75
CA ASP A 359 -21.45 -14.55 -20.03
C ASP A 359 -22.25 -15.85 -19.78
N TYR A 360 -22.23 -16.79 -20.74
CA TYR A 360 -22.90 -18.08 -20.62
C TYR A 360 -22.11 -19.09 -19.76
N GLU A 361 -20.82 -19.28 -20.05
CA GLU A 361 -20.03 -20.36 -19.44
C GLU A 361 -19.35 -19.94 -18.13
N SER A 362 -18.77 -18.74 -18.09
CA SER A 362 -17.87 -18.32 -17.02
C SER A 362 -18.59 -17.60 -15.89
N ARG A 363 -19.56 -16.72 -16.22
CA ARG A 363 -20.24 -15.85 -15.24
C ARG A 363 -20.82 -16.61 -14.06
N HIS A 364 -21.57 -17.69 -14.31
CA HIS A 364 -22.20 -18.49 -13.24
C HIS A 364 -21.18 -19.10 -12.28
N HIS A 365 -20.04 -19.57 -12.79
CA HIS A 365 -18.96 -20.13 -11.98
C HIS A 365 -18.28 -19.04 -11.13
N VAL A 366 -18.01 -17.88 -11.72
CA VAL A 366 -17.41 -16.73 -11.02
C VAL A 366 -18.34 -16.25 -9.92
N MET A 367 -19.63 -16.04 -10.22
CA MET A 367 -20.62 -15.58 -9.24
C MET A 367 -20.76 -16.57 -8.08
N ARG A 368 -20.88 -17.87 -8.36
CA ARG A 368 -20.95 -18.91 -7.32
C ARG A 368 -19.70 -18.90 -6.44
N THR A 369 -18.51 -18.81 -7.04
CA THR A 369 -17.24 -18.82 -6.30
C THR A 369 -17.09 -17.60 -5.39
N LEU A 370 -17.56 -16.43 -5.84
CA LEU A 370 -17.49 -15.18 -5.07
C LEU A 370 -18.67 -14.99 -4.11
N GLY A 371 -19.69 -15.87 -4.15
CA GLY A 371 -20.88 -15.77 -3.32
C GLY A 371 -21.83 -14.65 -3.74
N TYR A 372 -21.96 -14.39 -5.04
CA TYR A 372 -22.84 -13.37 -5.61
C TYR A 372 -24.10 -13.97 -6.26
N PRO A 373 -25.20 -13.20 -6.36
CA PRO A 373 -25.38 -11.85 -5.82
C PRO A 373 -25.58 -11.84 -4.30
N LEU A 374 -25.29 -10.71 -3.63
CA LEU A 374 -25.58 -10.55 -2.21
C LEU A 374 -27.06 -10.21 -1.99
N THR A 375 -27.61 -10.70 -0.89
CA THR A 375 -28.97 -10.34 -0.47
C THR A 375 -28.98 -8.92 0.09
N MET A 376 -29.75 -8.04 -0.55
CA MET A 376 -29.93 -6.65 -0.14
C MET A 376 -31.40 -6.40 0.16
N ARG A 377 -31.68 -5.53 1.14
CA ARG A 377 -33.05 -5.09 1.47
C ARG A 377 -33.42 -3.89 0.60
N ASP A 378 -33.63 -4.13 -0.69
CA ASP A 378 -34.13 -3.10 -1.59
C ASP A 378 -35.64 -2.93 -1.44
N ARG A 379 -36.14 -1.69 -1.51
CA ARG A 379 -37.59 -1.41 -1.47
C ARG A 379 -38.32 -1.97 -2.71
N ILE A 380 -37.64 -1.99 -3.86
CA ILE A 380 -38.20 -2.38 -5.17
C ILE A 380 -37.40 -3.55 -5.75
N PRO A 381 -38.02 -4.67 -6.13
CA PRO A 381 -37.33 -5.84 -6.69
C PRO A 381 -36.55 -5.55 -7.99
N ASP A 382 -36.99 -4.57 -8.78
CA ASP A 382 -36.33 -4.22 -10.04
C ASP A 382 -34.97 -3.54 -9.85
N ILE A 383 -34.76 -2.85 -8.71
CA ILE A 383 -33.45 -2.32 -8.31
C ILE A 383 -32.47 -3.49 -8.10
N THR A 384 -32.92 -4.54 -7.41
CA THR A 384 -32.11 -5.75 -7.20
C THR A 384 -31.75 -6.41 -8.53
N LYS A 385 -32.72 -6.56 -9.44
CA LYS A 385 -32.48 -7.13 -10.78
C LYS A 385 -31.47 -6.30 -11.56
N ALA A 386 -31.65 -4.98 -11.61
CA ALA A 386 -30.76 -4.08 -12.32
C ALA A 386 -29.33 -4.11 -11.76
N ARG A 387 -29.17 -4.11 -10.43
CA ARG A 387 -27.86 -4.27 -9.76
C ARG A 387 -27.20 -5.60 -10.15
N ASN A 388 -27.94 -6.70 -10.15
CA ASN A 388 -27.40 -8.03 -10.48
C ASN A 388 -26.93 -8.12 -11.94
N ILE A 389 -27.62 -7.45 -12.86
CA ILE A 389 -27.22 -7.35 -14.26
C ILE A 389 -25.91 -6.57 -14.39
N GLU A 390 -25.82 -5.40 -13.76
CA GLU A 390 -24.61 -4.55 -13.78
C GLU A 390 -23.43 -5.21 -13.06
N LEU A 391 -23.69 -5.98 -11.99
CA LEU A 391 -22.69 -6.82 -11.34
C LEU A 391 -22.13 -7.87 -12.31
N GLY A 392 -22.96 -8.55 -13.08
CA GLY A 392 -22.53 -9.52 -14.09
C GLY A 392 -21.61 -8.89 -15.15
N LEU A 393 -22.01 -7.72 -15.66
CA LEU A 393 -21.21 -6.95 -16.62
C LEU A 393 -19.88 -6.47 -16.03
N GLY A 394 -19.93 -5.94 -14.80
CA GLY A 394 -18.74 -5.51 -14.07
C GLY A 394 -17.78 -6.67 -13.81
N LEU A 395 -18.30 -7.85 -13.44
CA LEU A 395 -17.48 -9.05 -13.25
C LEU A 395 -16.78 -9.43 -14.55
N GLN A 396 -17.48 -9.42 -15.68
CA GLN A 396 -16.86 -9.65 -16.98
C GLN A 396 -15.72 -8.66 -17.27
N LEU A 397 -15.94 -7.37 -16.98
CA LEU A 397 -14.91 -6.34 -17.14
C LEU A 397 -13.67 -6.62 -16.28
N CYS A 398 -13.84 -7.11 -15.04
CA CYS A 398 -12.72 -7.49 -14.18
C CYS A 398 -11.80 -8.56 -14.81
N PHE A 399 -12.32 -9.39 -15.71
CA PHE A 399 -11.55 -10.43 -16.40
C PHE A 399 -11.06 -10.01 -17.79
N LEU A 400 -11.39 -8.80 -18.26
CA LEU A 400 -11.03 -8.31 -19.58
C LEU A 400 -9.63 -7.66 -19.58
N HIS A 401 -8.65 -8.35 -20.15
CA HIS A 401 -7.26 -7.90 -20.15
C HIS A 401 -7.04 -6.68 -21.07
N PRO A 402 -6.16 -5.73 -20.69
CA PRO A 402 -5.81 -4.55 -21.50
C PRO A 402 -5.34 -4.83 -22.93
N SER A 403 -4.96 -6.06 -23.26
CA SER A 403 -4.53 -6.41 -24.62
C SER A 403 -5.68 -6.52 -25.62
N ASN A 404 -6.93 -6.61 -25.17
CA ASN A 404 -8.09 -6.83 -26.04
C ASN A 404 -8.72 -5.51 -26.51
N HIS A 405 -9.53 -4.85 -25.66
CA HIS A 405 -10.35 -3.69 -26.06
C HIS A 405 -9.85 -2.33 -25.56
N LYS A 406 -8.67 -2.25 -24.94
CA LYS A 406 -8.15 -0.99 -24.38
C LYS A 406 -8.02 0.13 -25.42
N PHE A 407 -7.67 -0.22 -26.66
CA PHE A 407 -7.52 0.74 -27.75
C PHE A 407 -8.86 1.17 -28.36
N GLU A 408 -9.95 0.43 -28.12
CA GLU A 408 -11.30 0.83 -28.51
C GLU A 408 -11.88 1.83 -27.50
N HIS A 409 -11.75 1.52 -26.20
CA HIS A 409 -12.12 2.45 -25.13
C HIS A 409 -11.20 2.20 -23.92
N PRO A 410 -10.61 3.24 -23.29
CA PRO A 410 -9.75 3.08 -22.11
C PRO A 410 -10.43 2.48 -20.87
N ARG A 411 -11.76 2.35 -20.87
CA ARG A 411 -12.56 1.74 -19.80
C ARG A 411 -13.02 0.32 -20.13
N PHE A 412 -12.79 -0.20 -21.35
CA PHE A 412 -13.08 -1.59 -21.72
C PHE A 412 -11.94 -2.53 -21.30
N CYS A 413 -11.43 -2.36 -20.08
CA CYS A 413 -10.53 -3.30 -19.43
C CYS A 413 -10.56 -3.06 -17.91
N TYR A 414 -9.96 -3.98 -17.15
CA TYR A 414 -9.99 -3.91 -15.70
C TYR A 414 -9.13 -2.82 -15.06
N GLU A 415 -8.27 -2.09 -15.79
CA GLU A 415 -7.20 -1.25 -15.19
C GLU A 415 -7.70 -0.22 -14.17
N ARG A 416 -8.88 0.39 -14.43
CA ARG A 416 -9.45 1.40 -13.54
C ARG A 416 -10.03 0.77 -12.27
N LEU A 417 -10.72 -0.37 -12.40
CA LEU A 417 -11.16 -1.17 -11.25
C LEU A 417 -9.98 -1.73 -10.46
N GLU A 418 -8.91 -2.16 -11.13
CA GLU A 418 -7.65 -2.58 -10.49
C GLU A 418 -7.08 -1.43 -9.64
N TYR A 419 -7.05 -0.22 -10.18
CA TYR A 419 -6.45 0.92 -9.49
C TYR A 419 -7.19 1.25 -8.18
N VAL A 420 -8.51 1.43 -8.22
CA VAL A 420 -9.30 1.67 -7.00
C VAL A 420 -9.30 0.45 -6.08
N GLY A 421 -9.36 -0.74 -6.66
CA GLY A 421 -9.36 -2.02 -5.96
C GLY A 421 -8.10 -2.26 -5.13
N GLN A 422 -6.93 -1.89 -5.68
CA GLN A 422 -5.68 -1.92 -4.93
C GLN A 422 -5.74 -0.98 -3.71
N LYS A 423 -6.28 0.24 -3.87
CA LYS A 423 -6.31 1.25 -2.79
C LYS A 423 -7.28 0.89 -1.68
N ILE A 424 -8.47 0.38 -2.02
CA ILE A 424 -9.42 -0.06 -1.00
C ILE A 424 -8.91 -1.31 -0.26
N GLN A 425 -8.22 -2.22 -0.95
CA GLN A 425 -7.57 -3.37 -0.33
C GLN A 425 -6.51 -2.95 0.69
N ASP A 426 -5.72 -1.93 0.37
CA ASP A 426 -4.72 -1.38 1.28
C ASP A 426 -5.35 -0.84 2.57
N ILE A 427 -6.44 -0.07 2.47
CA ILE A 427 -7.18 0.45 3.62
C ILE A 427 -7.80 -0.68 4.44
N VAL A 428 -8.51 -1.61 3.81
CA VAL A 428 -9.19 -2.71 4.52
C VAL A 428 -8.20 -3.54 5.33
N MET A 429 -7.02 -3.84 4.76
CA MET A 429 -5.97 -4.54 5.49
C MET A 429 -5.36 -3.68 6.59
N ALA A 430 -5.13 -2.38 6.35
CA ALA A 430 -4.59 -1.47 7.35
C ALA A 430 -5.51 -1.35 8.58
N GLU A 431 -6.82 -1.17 8.36
CA GLU A 431 -7.83 -1.14 9.41
C GLU A 431 -7.82 -2.45 10.22
N ARG A 432 -7.82 -3.61 9.54
CA ARG A 432 -7.78 -4.92 10.22
C ARG A 432 -6.52 -5.10 11.06
N LEU A 433 -5.35 -4.72 10.54
CA LEU A 433 -4.09 -4.85 11.27
C LEU A 433 -4.02 -3.93 12.48
N LEU A 434 -4.56 -2.71 12.40
CA LEU A 434 -4.64 -1.78 13.52
C LEU A 434 -5.48 -2.35 14.67
N MET A 435 -6.66 -2.88 14.34
CA MET A 435 -7.56 -3.48 15.32
C MET A 435 -7.02 -4.80 15.90
N LYS A 436 -6.33 -5.61 15.09
CA LYS A 436 -5.77 -6.91 15.51
C LYS A 436 -4.50 -6.77 16.35
N HIS A 437 -3.71 -5.73 16.14
CA HIS A 437 -2.41 -5.54 16.79
C HIS A 437 -2.33 -4.19 17.50
N LEU A 438 -3.01 -4.09 18.64
CA LEU A 438 -3.10 -2.86 19.44
C LEU A 438 -1.74 -2.34 19.91
N ASP A 439 -0.86 -3.23 20.36
CA ASP A 439 0.47 -2.83 20.87
C ASP A 439 1.53 -2.57 19.78
N ALA A 440 1.21 -2.85 18.51
CA ALA A 440 2.18 -2.75 17.44
C ALA A 440 2.37 -1.29 16.97
N PRO A 441 3.63 -0.83 16.82
CA PRO A 441 3.90 0.48 16.24
C PRO A 441 3.61 0.48 14.73
N GLY A 442 3.31 1.65 14.17
CA GLY A 442 2.97 1.84 12.76
C GLY A 442 3.99 1.28 11.77
N LYS A 443 5.29 1.39 12.08
CA LYS A 443 6.35 0.82 11.23
C LYS A 443 6.25 -0.70 11.11
N TRP A 444 5.95 -1.39 12.21
CA TRP A 444 5.76 -2.85 12.21
C TRP A 444 4.49 -3.22 11.44
N LEU A 445 3.41 -2.45 11.62
CA LEU A 445 2.16 -2.63 10.88
C LEU A 445 2.39 -2.47 9.37
N GLN A 446 3.18 -1.48 8.97
CA GLN A 446 3.53 -1.25 7.57
C GLN A 446 4.32 -2.41 6.97
N GLU A 447 5.30 -2.96 7.69
CA GLU A 447 6.03 -4.14 7.23
C GLU A 447 5.12 -5.36 7.12
N LYS A 448 4.23 -5.59 8.09
CA LYS A 448 3.28 -6.69 8.06
C LYS A 448 2.29 -6.54 6.91
N HIS A 449 1.70 -5.35 6.74
CA HIS A 449 0.80 -4.99 5.66
C HIS A 449 1.43 -5.30 4.28
N ARG A 450 2.65 -4.81 4.04
CA ARG A 450 3.38 -5.07 2.78
C ARG A 450 3.64 -6.54 2.54
N ARG A 451 3.96 -7.33 3.58
CA ARG A 451 4.21 -8.77 3.44
C ARG A 451 2.93 -9.54 3.12
N VAL A 452 1.79 -9.14 3.67
CA VAL A 452 0.50 -9.78 3.40
C VAL A 452 0.00 -9.43 2.00
N LEU A 453 0.09 -8.17 1.60
CA LEU A 453 -0.42 -7.67 0.32
C LEU A 453 0.61 -7.70 -0.83
N MET A 454 1.70 -8.48 -0.74
CA MET A 454 2.62 -8.60 -1.88
C MET A 454 1.86 -9.15 -3.09
N ASN A 455 2.09 -8.57 -4.28
CA ASN A 455 1.45 -8.98 -5.54
C ASN A 455 1.47 -10.51 -5.77
N LYS A 456 2.56 -11.18 -5.35
CA LYS A 456 2.68 -12.65 -5.41
C LYS A 456 1.52 -13.38 -4.72
N PHE A 457 1.08 -12.90 -3.56
CA PHE A 457 -0.02 -13.50 -2.78
C PHE A 457 -1.38 -13.10 -3.34
N CYS A 458 -1.56 -11.83 -3.70
CA CYS A 458 -2.80 -11.34 -4.30
C CYS A 458 -3.19 -12.16 -5.55
N GLY A 459 -2.26 -12.44 -6.47
CA GLY A 459 -2.53 -13.32 -7.60
C GLY A 459 -2.68 -14.81 -7.25
N ARG A 460 -2.13 -15.26 -6.11
CA ARG A 460 -2.22 -16.66 -5.66
C ARG A 460 -3.64 -17.00 -5.23
N TYR A 461 -4.31 -16.14 -4.47
CA TYR A 461 -5.68 -16.38 -4.00
C TYR A 461 -6.67 -16.57 -5.16
N LEU A 462 -6.54 -15.77 -6.22
CA LEU A 462 -7.33 -15.94 -7.45
C LEU A 462 -7.08 -17.31 -8.11
N ARG A 463 -5.83 -17.79 -8.07
CA ARG A 463 -5.46 -19.08 -8.64
C ARG A 463 -5.96 -20.27 -7.82
N GLU A 464 -5.91 -20.16 -6.49
CA GLU A 464 -6.45 -21.17 -5.57
C GLU A 464 -7.97 -21.35 -5.72
N LYS A 465 -8.68 -20.29 -6.10
CA LYS A 465 -10.11 -20.35 -6.47
C LYS A 465 -10.36 -20.74 -7.93
N HIS A 466 -9.32 -21.10 -8.68
CA HIS A 466 -9.37 -21.43 -10.11
C HIS A 466 -9.97 -20.35 -11.02
N LEU A 467 -10.08 -19.10 -10.55
CA LEU A 467 -10.69 -18.01 -11.30
C LEU A 467 -9.79 -17.47 -12.43
N HIS A 468 -8.48 -17.67 -12.32
CA HIS A 468 -7.50 -17.26 -13.33
C HIS A 468 -7.74 -17.82 -14.74
N LYS A 469 -8.52 -18.90 -14.88
CA LYS A 469 -8.84 -19.52 -16.17
C LYS A 469 -9.82 -18.68 -16.99
N TYR A 470 -10.57 -17.79 -16.34
CA TYR A 470 -11.61 -16.97 -16.99
C TYR A 470 -11.09 -15.62 -17.48
N ILE A 471 -9.77 -15.38 -17.43
CA ILE A 471 -9.17 -14.12 -17.91
C ILE A 471 -9.17 -14.12 -19.43
N ILE A 472 -9.73 -13.06 -20.01
CA ILE A 472 -9.85 -12.88 -21.47
C ILE A 472 -8.64 -12.08 -21.95
N TYR A 473 -7.79 -12.72 -22.76
CA TYR A 473 -6.68 -12.08 -23.47
C TYR A 473 -7.02 -11.91 -24.95
N ALA A 474 -6.36 -10.99 -25.64
CA ALA A 474 -6.36 -11.01 -27.11
C ALA A 474 -5.65 -12.26 -27.63
N ASP A 475 -6.16 -12.83 -28.72
CA ASP A 475 -5.67 -14.09 -29.32
C ASP A 475 -4.15 -14.08 -29.54
N LYS A 476 -3.60 -12.94 -29.99
CA LYS A 476 -2.18 -12.75 -30.28
C LYS A 476 -1.26 -12.94 -29.06
N VAL A 477 -1.79 -12.80 -27.84
CA VAL A 477 -0.99 -12.88 -26.60
C VAL A 477 -1.45 -13.99 -25.66
N ALA A 478 -2.58 -14.66 -25.92
CA ALA A 478 -3.16 -15.66 -25.04
C ALA A 478 -2.16 -16.77 -24.67
N ASP A 479 -1.53 -17.38 -25.67
CA ASP A 479 -0.54 -18.45 -25.48
C ASP A 479 0.64 -18.00 -24.61
N ALA A 480 1.12 -16.76 -24.82
CA ALA A 480 2.22 -16.21 -24.04
C ALA A 480 1.86 -16.08 -22.56
N TYR A 481 0.63 -15.66 -22.23
CA TYR A 481 0.18 -15.54 -20.85
C TYR A 481 -0.12 -16.90 -20.20
N GLU A 482 -0.53 -17.90 -20.97
CA GLU A 482 -0.76 -19.25 -20.45
C GLU A 482 0.57 -19.92 -20.03
N HIS A 483 1.58 -19.85 -20.91
CA HIS A 483 2.86 -20.54 -20.73
C HIS A 483 3.88 -19.74 -19.89
N ASN A 484 3.80 -18.40 -19.89
CA ASN A 484 4.77 -17.55 -19.18
C ASN A 484 4.24 -17.07 -17.82
N ARG A 485 4.74 -17.69 -16.75
CA ARG A 485 4.41 -17.31 -15.36
C ARG A 485 4.71 -15.84 -15.04
N ARG A 486 5.72 -15.22 -15.68
CA ARG A 486 6.09 -13.81 -15.43
C ARG A 486 5.04 -12.83 -15.95
N LEU A 487 4.31 -13.20 -17.02
CA LEU A 487 3.20 -12.42 -17.57
C LEU A 487 1.89 -12.73 -16.85
N ARG A 488 1.65 -14.01 -16.58
CA ARG A 488 0.44 -14.49 -15.90
C ARG A 488 0.25 -13.94 -14.50
N ASN A 489 1.32 -13.93 -13.70
CA ASN A 489 1.21 -13.58 -12.27
C ASN A 489 0.74 -12.12 -12.06
N PRO A 490 1.31 -11.10 -12.75
CA PRO A 490 0.77 -9.75 -12.74
C PRO A 490 -0.71 -9.69 -13.16
N SER A 491 -1.09 -10.35 -14.26
CA SER A 491 -2.49 -10.37 -14.73
C SER A 491 -3.45 -10.93 -13.68
N THR A 492 -3.13 -12.08 -13.07
CA THR A 492 -3.95 -12.64 -11.98
C THR A 492 -4.02 -11.74 -10.74
N THR A 493 -2.99 -10.92 -10.49
CA THR A 493 -3.01 -9.96 -9.39
C THR A 493 -3.94 -8.81 -9.71
N ALA A 494 -3.83 -8.26 -10.93
CA ALA A 494 -4.66 -7.16 -11.39
C ALA A 494 -6.15 -7.51 -11.39
N VAL A 495 -6.50 -8.72 -11.84
CA VAL A 495 -7.88 -9.23 -11.79
C VAL A 495 -8.39 -9.34 -10.35
N ASN A 496 -7.57 -9.82 -9.41
CA ASN A 496 -7.98 -9.87 -8.00
C ASN A 496 -8.25 -8.46 -7.44
N HIS A 497 -7.36 -7.51 -7.71
CA HIS A 497 -7.58 -6.11 -7.35
C HIS A 497 -8.86 -5.57 -8.02
N ALA A 498 -9.08 -5.85 -9.29
CA ALA A 498 -10.28 -5.40 -10.01
C ALA A 498 -11.58 -5.95 -9.40
N LEU A 499 -11.59 -7.20 -8.92
CA LEU A 499 -12.72 -7.78 -8.19
C LEU A 499 -13.00 -7.00 -6.90
N HIS A 500 -11.96 -6.64 -6.14
CA HIS A 500 -12.11 -5.78 -4.95
C HIS A 500 -12.58 -4.37 -5.33
N GLY A 501 -12.12 -3.81 -6.45
CA GLY A 501 -12.59 -2.51 -6.95
C GLY A 501 -14.06 -2.53 -7.33
N LEU A 502 -14.52 -3.58 -8.03
CA LEU A 502 -15.92 -3.75 -8.39
C LEU A 502 -16.79 -3.92 -7.14
N SER A 503 -16.40 -4.81 -6.24
CA SER A 503 -17.04 -5.04 -4.95
C SER A 503 -17.19 -3.74 -4.17
N TYR A 504 -16.12 -2.94 -4.12
CA TYR A 504 -16.14 -1.63 -3.48
C TYR A 504 -17.18 -0.71 -4.11
N THR A 505 -17.18 -0.57 -5.44
CA THR A 505 -18.11 0.35 -6.11
C THR A 505 -19.58 -0.07 -5.98
N ILE A 506 -19.88 -1.38 -5.98
CA ILE A 506 -21.26 -1.90 -5.93
C ILE A 506 -21.78 -2.01 -4.49
N TYR A 507 -21.03 -2.67 -3.61
CA TYR A 507 -21.49 -3.04 -2.25
C TYR A 507 -20.72 -2.32 -1.13
N GLY A 508 -19.73 -1.51 -1.46
CA GLY A 508 -18.96 -0.72 -0.51
C GLY A 508 -17.85 -1.52 0.19
N LYS A 509 -17.18 -0.83 1.12
CA LYS A 509 -16.06 -1.39 1.92
C LYS A 509 -16.39 -2.72 2.63
N PRO A 510 -17.61 -2.97 3.18
CA PRO A 510 -17.91 -4.22 3.86
C PRO A 510 -17.74 -5.46 2.97
N ASP A 511 -18.16 -5.39 1.70
CA ASP A 511 -18.04 -6.54 0.79
C ASP A 511 -16.58 -6.82 0.41
N VAL A 512 -15.74 -5.78 0.30
CA VAL A 512 -14.30 -5.96 0.13
C VAL A 512 -13.70 -6.74 1.31
N ARG A 513 -14.14 -6.47 2.55
CA ARG A 513 -13.70 -7.25 3.72
C ARG A 513 -14.12 -8.70 3.61
N ARG A 514 -15.37 -8.97 3.20
CA ARG A 514 -15.88 -10.33 2.98
C ARG A 514 -15.06 -11.06 1.92
N LEU A 515 -14.80 -10.44 0.77
CA LEU A 515 -13.96 -11.03 -0.27
C LEU A 515 -12.56 -11.34 0.25
N MET A 516 -11.89 -10.37 0.88
CA MET A 516 -10.53 -10.53 1.36
C MET A 516 -10.38 -11.61 2.43
N PHE A 517 -11.33 -11.73 3.36
CA PHE A 517 -11.14 -12.55 4.56
C PHE A 517 -11.97 -13.82 4.57
N ASP A 518 -13.16 -13.82 3.97
CA ASP A 518 -14.05 -14.98 4.00
C ASP A 518 -13.91 -15.81 2.70
N VAL A 519 -13.75 -15.12 1.56
CA VAL A 519 -13.61 -15.81 0.27
C VAL A 519 -12.15 -16.18 0.02
N PHE A 520 -11.24 -15.21 0.03
CA PHE A 520 -9.84 -15.40 -0.36
C PHE A 520 -8.90 -15.73 0.81
N ASP A 521 -9.31 -15.53 2.06
CA ASP A 521 -8.53 -15.81 3.27
C ASP A 521 -7.10 -15.22 3.24
N PHE A 522 -7.01 -13.89 3.11
CA PHE A 522 -5.73 -13.16 3.04
C PHE A 522 -4.85 -13.32 4.29
N GLU A 523 -5.39 -13.80 5.42
CA GLU A 523 -4.58 -14.07 6.62
C GLU A 523 -3.78 -15.37 6.48
N GLN A 524 -4.28 -16.31 5.68
CA GLN A 524 -3.57 -17.53 5.35
C GLN A 524 -2.51 -17.28 4.25
N THR A 525 -1.29 -16.99 4.68
CA THR A 525 -0.15 -16.80 3.76
C THR A 525 0.57 -18.12 3.41
N GLN A 526 0.42 -19.16 4.23
CA GLN A 526 0.96 -20.50 4.02
C GLN A 526 -0.13 -21.45 3.49
N PRO A 527 0.19 -22.39 2.58
CA PRO A 527 -0.79 -23.40 2.14
C PRO A 527 -1.36 -24.16 3.33
N LYS A 528 -2.66 -24.49 3.30
CA LYS A 528 -3.23 -25.47 4.24
C LYS A 528 -2.42 -26.75 4.09
N LEU A 529 -1.94 -27.30 5.20
CA LEU A 529 -1.43 -28.66 5.22
C LEU A 529 -2.63 -29.54 4.82
N VAL A 530 -2.51 -30.18 3.66
CA VAL A 530 -3.49 -31.14 3.14
C VAL A 530 -3.33 -32.45 3.87
#